data_AF-A0A849N8U5-F1
#
_entry.id   AF-A0A849N8U5-F1
#
_cell.length_a   1.000
_cell.length_b   1.000
_cell.length_c   1.000
_cell.angle_alpha   90.00
_cell.angle_beta   90.00
_cell.angle_gamma   90.00
#
_symmetry.space_group_name_H-M   'P 1'
#
loop_
_entity.id
_entity.type
_entity.pdbx_description
1 polymer ?
#
loop_
_entity_poly.entity_id
_entity_poly.type
_entity_poly.pdbx_seq_one_letter_code
_entity_poly.pdbx_strand_id
1 'polypeptide(L)' 'MSQKELKELLEAMKALRAENTASPEKARQFLMDEGILAPDGKLAEPYRADPQK' A
#
# COMPACT_ATOMS: atom_id res chain seq x y z
N MET A 1 16.80 -2.34 -14.97
CA MET A 1 15.52 -1.83 -15.50
C MET A 1 15.78 -0.92 -16.69
N SER A 2 15.18 -1.27 -17.82
CA SER A 2 15.04 -0.43 -19.00
C SER A 2 13.93 0.61 -18.79
N GLN A 3 13.89 1.65 -19.63
CA GLN A 3 12.81 2.64 -19.59
C GLN A 3 11.43 2.03 -19.86
N LYS A 4 11.37 0.96 -20.66
CA LYS A 4 10.13 0.24 -20.93
C LYS A 4 9.59 -0.44 -19.68
N GLU A 5 10.45 -1.19 -18.98
CA GLU A 5 10.09 -1.86 -17.72
C GLU A 5 9.67 -0.86 -16.63
N LEU A 6 10.35 0.30 -16.56
CA LEU A 6 9.96 1.37 -15.64
C LEU A 6 8.56 1.91 -15.95
N LYS A 7 8.26 2.12 -17.24
CA LYS A 7 6.93 2.61 -17.65
C LYS A 7 5.84 1.59 -17.31
N GLU A 8 6.07 0.31 -17.60
CA GLU A 8 5.13 -0.77 -17.29
C GLU A 8 4.90 -0.88 -15.77
N LEU A 9 5.96 -0.77 -14.97
CA LEU A 9 5.85 -0.75 -13.52
C LEU A 9 5.00 0.42 -13.02
N LEU A 10 5.24 1.63 -13.54
CA LEU A 10 4.47 2.82 -13.14
C LEU A 10 2.98 2.70 -13.47
N GLU A 11 2.65 2.16 -14.65
CA GLU A 11 1.26 1.92 -15.02
C GLU A 11 0.61 0.85 -14.14
N ALA A 12 1.34 -0.23 -13.82
CA ALA A 12 0.85 -1.26 -12.90
C ALA A 12 0.58 -0.69 -11.49
N MET A 13 1.47 0.15 -10.96
CA MET A 13 1.28 0.81 -9.66
C MET A 13 0.05 1.73 -9.66
N LYS A 14 -0.18 2.47 -10.75
CA LYS A 14 -1.38 3.32 -10.89
C LYS A 14 -2.66 2.51 -10.92
N ALA A 15 -2.68 1.41 -11.68
CA ALA A 15 -3.83 0.52 -11.76
C ALA A 15 -4.15 -0.10 -10.40
N LEU A 16 -3.14 -0.65 -9.72
CA LEU A 16 -3.28 -1.24 -8.38
C LEU A 16 -3.83 -0.22 -7.38
N ARG A 17 -3.33 1.02 -7.41
CA ARG A 17 -3.83 2.09 -6.55
C ARG A 17 -5.29 2.41 -6.85
N ALA A 18 -5.64 2.63 -8.12
CA ALA A 18 -7.00 2.97 -8.52
C ALA A 18 -8.01 1.90 -8.10
N GLU A 19 -7.65 0.62 -8.23
CA GLU A 19 -8.51 -0.50 -7.85
C GLU A 19 -8.71 -0.59 -6.33
N ASN A 20 -7.62 -0.48 -5.56
CA ASN A 20 -7.64 -0.76 -4.13
C ASN A 20 -7.95 0.45 -3.25
N THR A 21 -7.79 1.67 -3.77
CA THR A 21 -8.12 2.91 -3.05
C THR A 21 -9.39 3.59 -3.56
N ALA A 22 -10.29 2.84 -4.21
CA ALA A 22 -11.56 3.36 -4.72
C ALA A 22 -12.51 3.87 -3.61
N SER A 23 -12.36 3.37 -2.38
CA SER A 23 -13.02 3.90 -1.18
C SER A 23 -12.11 3.78 0.04
N PRO A 24 -12.37 4.55 1.12
CA PRO A 24 -11.61 4.44 2.37
C PRO A 24 -11.65 3.04 2.98
N GLU A 25 -12.79 2.35 2.91
CA GLU A 25 -12.98 1.00 3.44
C GLU A 25 -12.16 -0.02 2.65
N LYS A 26 -12.19 0.07 1.31
CA LYS A 26 -11.40 -0.81 0.45
C LYS A 26 -9.90 -0.59 0.62
N ALA A 27 -9.48 0.68 0.76
CA ALA A 27 -8.09 1.02 1.02
C ALA A 27 -7.63 0.44 2.37
N ARG A 28 -8.46 0.56 3.41
CA ARG A 28 -8.16 0.01 4.73
C ARG A 28 -8.04 -1.52 4.69
N GLN A 29 -8.98 -2.20 4.03
CA GLN A 29 -8.94 -3.65 3.91
C GLN A 29 -7.70 -4.11 3.15
N PHE A 30 -7.38 -3.48 2.01
CA PHE A 30 -6.18 -3.79 1.24
C PHE A 30 -4.90 -3.63 2.08
N LEU A 31 -4.78 -2.54 2.83
CA LEU A 31 -3.62 -2.34 3.71
C LEU A 31 -3.57 -3.35 4.88
N MET A 32 -4.71 -3.84 5.35
CA MET A 32 -4.76 -4.91 6.35
C MET A 32 -4.37 -6.26 5.77
N ASP A 33 -4.83 -6.59 4.57
CA ASP A 33 -4.52 -7.85 3.86
C ASP A 33 -3.02 -7.95 3.53
N GLU A 34 -2.40 -6.83 3.15
CA GLU A 34 -0.95 -6.72 2.90
C GLU A 34 -0.11 -6.67 4.20
N GLY A 35 -0.75 -6.76 5.38
CA GLY A 35 -0.07 -6.75 6.67
C GLY A 35 0.55 -5.40 7.05
N ILE A 36 0.14 -4.32 6.38
CA ILE A 36 0.59 -2.94 6.66
C ILE A 36 -0.19 -2.36 7.84
N LEU A 37 -1.48 -2.67 7.93
CA LEU A 37 -2.35 -2.32 9.05
C LEU A 37 -2.72 -3.55 9.88
N ALA A 38 -2.77 -3.37 11.19
CA ALA A 38 -3.34 -4.32 12.13
C ALA A 38 -4.89 -4.23 12.15
N PRO A 39 -5.60 -5.24 12.70
CA PRO A 39 -7.06 -5.24 12.83
C PRO A 39 -7.67 -4.02 13.53
N ASP A 40 -6.91 -3.37 14.42
CA ASP A 40 -7.31 -2.15 15.11
C ASP A 40 -7.19 -0.89 14.23
N GLY A 41 -6.72 -1.02 12.98
CA GLY A 41 -6.49 0.08 12.05
C GLY A 41 -5.19 0.85 12.30
N LYS A 42 -4.31 0.39 13.20
CA LYS A 42 -2.97 0.97 13.37
C LYS A 42 -1.98 0.31 12.44
N LEU A 43 -0.83 0.94 12.24
CA LEU A 43 0.28 0.33 11.51
C LEU A 43 0.75 -0.95 12.21
N ALA A 44 1.08 -1.98 11.43
CA ALA A 44 1.71 -3.19 11.92
C ALA A 44 3.17 -2.92 12.33
N GLU A 45 3.74 -3.79 13.17
CA GLU A 45 5.07 -3.63 13.79
C GLU A 45 6.20 -3.15 12.85
N PRO A 46 6.39 -3.69 11.62
CA PRO A 46 7.49 -3.22 10.75
C PRO A 46 7.26 -1.82 10.15
N TYR A 47 6.03 -1.30 10.22
CA TYR A 47 5.63 0.00 9.67
C TYR A 47 5.37 1.04 10.75
N ARG A 48 5.34 0.65 12.03
CA ARG A 48 5.33 1.61 13.13
C ARG A 48 6.67 2.33 13.11
N ALA A 49 6.65 3.61 12.72
CA ALA A 49 7.82 4.46 12.92
C ALA A 49 8.16 4.43 14.41
N ASP A 50 9.38 4.01 14.73
CA ASP A 50 9.90 4.10 16.09
C ASP A 50 9.79 5.56 16.53
N PRO A 51 9.02 5.90 17.59
CA PRO A 51 8.89 7.28 18.05
C PRO A 51 10.20 7.86 18.62
N GLN A 52 11.34 7.15 18.52
CA GLN A 52 12.64 7.53 19.06
C GLN A 52 13.72 7.96 18.02
N LYS A 53 13.37 8.29 16.77
CA LYS A 53 14.31 8.91 15.82
C LYS A 53 13.99 10.36 15.51
#